data_AF-A0A5K1DJ70-F1
#
_entry.id   AF-A0A5K1DJ70-F1
#
_cell.length_a   1.000
_cell.length_b   1.000
_cell.length_c   1.000
_cell.angle_alpha   90.00
_cell.angle_beta   90.00
_cell.angle_gamma   90.00
#
_symmetry.space_group_name_H-M   'P 1'
#
loop_
_entity.id
_entity.type
_entity.pdbx_description
1 polymer ?
#
loop_
_entity_poly.entity_id
_entity_poly.type
_entity_poly.pdbx_seq_one_letter_code
_entity_poly.pdbx_strand_id
1 'polypeptide(L)' 'AFRHLYVLATEARCVQTIDVDTGLSVYTPLEVTIREAEYHTETTFCEVTPCILPEHSL' A
#
# COMPACT_ATOMS: atom_id res chain seq x y z
N ALA A 1 -8.29 -23.80 18.75
CA ALA A 1 -9.00 -23.61 17.46
C ALA A 1 -8.90 -22.18 16.91
N PHE A 2 -8.97 -21.12 17.73
CA PHE A 2 -9.07 -19.72 17.26
C PHE A 2 -7.78 -19.04 16.76
N ARG A 3 -6.67 -19.77 16.61
CA ARG A 3 -5.38 -19.17 16.21
C ARG A 3 -5.36 -18.66 14.77
N HIS A 4 -6.31 -19.05 13.94
CA HIS A 4 -6.34 -18.67 12.51
C HIS A 4 -7.30 -17.52 12.21
N LEU A 5 -7.96 -16.94 13.22
CA LEU A 5 -8.90 -15.83 13.00
C LEU A 5 -8.22 -14.56 12.47
N TYR A 6 -6.89 -14.42 12.57
CA TYR A 6 -6.16 -13.30 11.97
C TYR A 6 -6.38 -13.17 10.46
N VAL A 7 -6.73 -14.27 9.78
CA VAL A 7 -7.04 -14.25 8.34
C VAL A 7 -8.24 -13.37 8.00
N LEU A 8 -9.14 -13.14 8.96
CA LEU A 8 -10.31 -12.26 8.75
C LEU A 8 -9.93 -10.78 8.77
N ALA A 9 -8.78 -10.43 9.33
CA ALA A 9 -8.25 -9.06 9.36
C ALA A 9 -7.22 -8.80 8.26
N THR A 10 -6.95 -9.77 7.37
CA THR A 10 -6.02 -9.56 6.26
C THR A 10 -6.69 -8.84 5.11
N GLU A 11 -5.97 -7.92 4.50
CA GLU A 11 -6.38 -7.18 3.30
C GLU A 11 -5.20 -7.09 2.32
N ALA A 12 -5.51 -6.97 1.03
CA ALA A 12 -4.50 -6.84 -0.01
C ALA A 12 -4.13 -5.36 -0.20
N ARG A 13 -2.95 -4.96 0.29
CA ARG A 13 -2.42 -3.58 0.17
C ARG A 13 -1.12 -3.45 -0.63
N CYS A 14 -0.59 -4.56 -1.14
CA CYS A 14 0.64 -4.54 -1.94
C CYS A 14 0.36 -3.96 -3.33
N VAL A 15 1.12 -2.94 -3.72
CA VAL A 15 1.11 -2.37 -5.07
C VAL A 15 2.37 -2.81 -5.80
N GLN A 16 2.19 -3.40 -6.97
CA GLN A 16 3.25 -3.80 -7.89
C GLN A 16 3.03 -3.11 -9.23
N THR A 17 4.11 -2.59 -9.81
CA THR A 17 4.05 -2.01 -11.15
C THR A 17 4.56 -2.98 -12.19
N ILE A 18 3.91 -2.94 -13.34
CA ILE A 18 4.24 -3.73 -14.52
C ILE A 18 4.49 -2.73 -15.64
N ASP A 19 5.60 -2.91 -16.36
CA ASP A 19 5.86 -2.17 -17.59
C ASP A 19 4.90 -2.64 -18.69
N VAL A 20 4.22 -1.68 -19.31
CA VAL A 20 3.18 -1.94 -20.31
C VAL A 20 3.75 -2.58 -21.57
N ASP A 21 5.00 -2.24 -21.94
CA ASP A 21 5.61 -2.71 -23.18
C ASP A 21 6.12 -4.15 -23.05
N THR A 22 6.68 -4.50 -21.90
CA THR A 22 7.31 -5.81 -21.66
C THR A 22 6.44 -6.78 -20.88
N GLY A 23 5.44 -6.29 -20.15
CA GLY A 23 4.64 -7.08 -19.20
C GLY A 23 5.44 -7.56 -17.98
N LEU A 24 6.66 -7.06 -17.78
CA LEU A 24 7.53 -7.45 -16.66
C LEU A 24 7.32 -6.52 -15.48
N SER A 25 7.52 -7.06 -14.27
CA SER A 25 7.52 -6.24 -13.05
C SER A 25 8.69 -5.27 -13.07
N VAL A 26 8.43 -4.02 -12.71
CA VAL A 26 9.47 -3.01 -12.58
C VAL A 26 9.40 -2.33 -11.23
N TYR A 27 10.47 -1.63 -10.87
CA TYR A 27 10.50 -0.77 -9.69
C TYR A 27 10.22 0.66 -10.13
N THR A 28 9.19 1.29 -9.55
CA THR A 28 8.89 2.71 -9.79
C THR A 28 8.68 3.46 -8.49
N PRO A 29 9.13 4.73 -8.42
CA PRO A 29 8.81 5.59 -7.28
C PRO A 29 7.33 5.96 -7.28
N LEU A 30 6.73 5.99 -6.09
CA LEU A 30 5.38 6.48 -5.81
C LEU A 30 5.48 7.55 -4.73
N GLU A 31 4.75 8.65 -4.92
CA GLU A 31 4.48 9.63 -3.87
C GLU A 31 3.11 9.33 -3.27
N VAL A 32 3.06 9.12 -1.96
CA VAL A 32 1.85 8.75 -1.21
C VAL A 32 1.53 9.87 -0.23
N THR A 33 0.30 10.39 -0.31
CA THR A 33 -0.22 11.41 0.61
C THR A 33 -1.30 10.81 1.51
N ILE A 34 -1.06 10.85 2.82
CA ILE A 34 -2.05 10.53 3.85
C ILE A 34 -2.73 11.83 4.24
N ARG A 35 -4.05 11.87 4.09
CA ARG A 35 -4.88 13.04 4.44
C ARG A 35 -4.85 13.27 5.95
N GLU A 36 -5.10 14.51 6.35
CA GLU A 36 -5.25 14.88 7.76
C GLU A 36 -6.39 14.09 8.45
N ALA A 37 -6.15 13.67 9.69
CA ALA A 37 -7.14 13.04 10.58
C ALA A 37 -6.97 13.53 12.02
N GLU A 38 -7.80 13.03 12.95
CA GLU A 38 -7.83 13.48 14.35
C GLU A 38 -6.46 13.48 15.06
N TYR A 39 -5.57 12.54 14.70
CA TYR A 39 -4.28 12.32 15.36
C TYR A 39 -3.05 12.57 14.47
N HIS A 40 -3.23 12.99 13.22
CA HIS A 40 -2.12 13.27 12.32
C HIS A 40 -2.47 14.36 11.32
N THR A 41 -1.49 15.25 11.07
CA THR A 41 -1.58 16.20 9.98
C THR A 41 -1.41 15.47 8.64
N GLU A 42 -1.77 16.15 7.55
CA GLU A 42 -1.45 15.65 6.21
C GLU A 42 0.06 15.39 6.09
N THR A 43 0.41 14.22 5.55
CA THR A 43 1.81 13.80 5.38
C THR A 43 2.01 13.15 4.02
N THR A 44 3.13 13.48 3.39
CA THR A 44 3.53 12.93 2.10
C THR A 44 4.88 12.25 2.23
N PHE A 45 5.02 11.07 1.63
CA PHE A 45 6.26 10.32 1.61
C PHE A 45 6.43 9.57 0.29
N CYS A 46 7.67 9.18 -0.01
CA CYS A 46 8.01 8.46 -1.23
C CYS A 46 8.31 6.99 -0.91
N GLU A 47 7.74 6.09 -1.70
CA GLU A 47 8.02 4.65 -1.67
C GLU A 47 8.46 4.17 -3.05
N VAL A 48 9.03 2.97 -3.12
CA VAL A 48 9.38 2.32 -4.40
C VAL A 48 8.63 1.00 -4.50
N THR A 49 7.93 0.78 -5.60
CA THR A 49 7.20 -0.47 -5.84
C THR A 49 8.15 -1.64 -6.11
N PRO A 50 7.82 -2.88 -5.70
CA PRO A 50 6.61 -3.26 -4.97
C PRO A 50 6.66 -2.85 -3.49
N CYS A 51 5.57 -2.25 -3.00
CA CYS A 51 5.46 -1.78 -1.60
C CYS A 51 4.05 -2.01 -1.04
N ILE A 52 3.92 -2.04 0.29
CA ILE A 52 2.64 -2.14 0.98
C ILE A 52 2.14 -0.73 1.27
N LEU A 53 0.96 -0.37 0.77
CA LEU A 53 0.36 0.92 1.06
C LEU A 53 -0.19 1.00 2.50
N PRO A 54 -0.32 2.20 3.07
CA PRO A 54 -1.12 2.44 4.27
C PRO A 54 -2.57 1.94 4.10
N GLU A 55 -3.30 1.85 5.22
CA GLU A 55 -4.71 1.47 5.22
C GLU A 55 -5.53 2.42 4.32
N HIS A 56 -6.45 1.87 3.54
CA HIS A 56 -7.40 2.66 2.75
C HIS A 56 -8.56 3.10 3.65
N SER A 57 -9.08 4.32 3.49
CA SER A 57 -10.30 4.73 4.18
C SER A 57 -11.48 3.83 3.78
N LEU A 58 -12.20 3.27 4.75
CA LEU A 58 -13.52 2.63 4.58
C LEU A 58 -14.62 3.67 4.38
#